data_AF-A0AAU9MAR3-F1
#
_entry.id   AF-A0AAU9MAR3-F1
#
_cell.length_a   1.000
_cell.length_b   1.000
_cell.length_c   1.000
_cell.angle_alpha   90.00
_cell.angle_beta   90.00
_cell.angle_gamma   90.00
#
_symmetry.space_group_name_H-M   'P 1'
#
loop_
_entity.id
_entity.type
_entity.pdbx_description
1 polymer ?
#
loop_
_entity_poly.entity_id
_entity_poly.type
_entity_poly.pdbx_seq_one_letter_code
_entity_poly.pdbx_strand_id
1 'polypeptide(L)'
;MAFVNVINCCLDSIRELSEELKGAVVYLDAGCTESFKFLGAFPVLLEMGVLSVCSLESMSSLDMAIDWNQKNDDLTKVVFFTCRLLSDAHRYILRCLTTLQCVSQCTIYISISETGHSAYPDSPLGPDAYHEYQILLVQDYEELKKKNNQNSIHKNSNKPKENPIFEDEGWLQLTPRSISEAYLSGDQENSISSGLPPLSTGTSHDGEDIPPGVALTAQFLYHLTTKMDLKLEIFSLGDLSRSVGKLITDMSSLYDVGRRKKPAGLLLIDRTVDLLTPCCHGDTLIDRIFSSIPP
;
A
#
# COMPACT_ATOMS: atom_id res chain seq x y z
N MET A 1 1.02 -11.96 -30.97
CA MET A 1 0.68 -11.67 -29.56
C MET A 1 1.55 -10.53 -29.09
N ALA A 2 0.96 -9.46 -28.56
CA ALA A 2 1.73 -8.43 -27.87
C ALA A 2 2.13 -8.98 -26.49
N PHE A 3 3.42 -8.97 -26.17
CA PHE A 3 3.92 -9.34 -24.86
C PHE A 3 3.97 -8.08 -23.99
N VAL A 4 3.34 -8.11 -22.82
CA VAL A 4 3.41 -7.02 -21.84
C VAL A 4 4.36 -7.47 -20.73
N ASN A 5 5.46 -6.76 -20.56
CA ASN A 5 6.36 -6.98 -19.44
C ASN A 5 5.86 -6.17 -18.24
N VAL A 6 5.12 -6.84 -17.34
CA VAL A 6 4.54 -6.22 -16.16
C VAL A 6 5.62 -5.57 -15.29
N ILE A 7 6.77 -6.22 -15.09
CA ILE A 7 7.89 -5.67 -14.30
C ILE A 7 8.31 -4.31 -14.86
N ASN A 8 8.50 -4.21 -16.19
CA ASN A 8 8.87 -2.93 -16.80
C ASN A 8 7.77 -1.88 -16.65
N CYS A 9 6.49 -2.24 -16.84
CA CYS A 9 5.38 -1.31 -16.64
C CYS A 9 5.33 -0.76 -15.20
N CYS A 10 5.63 -1.61 -14.22
CA CYS A 10 5.69 -1.25 -12.81
C CYS A 10 6.87 -0.32 -12.53
N LEU A 11 8.07 -0.65 -13.02
CA LEU A 11 9.25 0.21 -12.88
C LEU A 11 9.08 1.56 -13.59
N ASP A 12 8.44 1.58 -14.76
CA ASP A 12 8.13 2.83 -15.47
C ASP A 12 7.14 3.69 -14.67
N SER A 13 6.14 3.07 -14.05
CA SER A 13 5.23 3.78 -13.14
C SER A 13 5.94 4.36 -11.91
N ILE A 14 6.96 3.68 -11.39
CA ILE A 14 7.79 4.19 -10.29
C ILE A 14 8.65 5.36 -10.78
N ARG A 15 9.21 5.28 -11.99
CA ARG A 15 10.02 6.36 -12.59
C ARG A 15 9.22 7.63 -12.84
N GLU A 16 7.93 7.51 -13.15
CA GLU A 16 7.03 8.67 -13.27
C GLU A 16 6.90 9.46 -11.97
N LEU A 17 7.29 8.90 -10.82
CA LEU A 17 7.29 9.56 -9.52
C LEU A 17 8.64 10.21 -9.16
N SER A 18 9.58 10.33 -10.10
CA SER A 18 10.96 10.76 -9.79
C SER A 18 11.01 12.09 -9.04
N GLU A 19 10.19 13.07 -9.44
CA GLU A 19 10.15 14.39 -8.81
C GLU A 19 9.55 14.34 -7.40
N GLU A 20 8.54 13.50 -7.17
CA GLU A 20 7.97 13.26 -5.85
C GLU A 20 8.89 12.45 -4.92
N LEU A 21 9.76 11.60 -5.46
CA LEU A 21 10.64 10.74 -4.65
C LEU A 21 12.02 11.35 -4.37
N LYS A 22 12.47 12.26 -5.23
CA LYS A 22 13.77 12.92 -5.08
C LYS A 22 13.86 13.67 -3.73
N GLY A 23 14.93 13.38 -2.98
CA GLY A 23 15.19 13.95 -1.66
C GLY A 23 14.26 13.43 -0.56
N ALA A 24 13.44 12.41 -0.81
CA ALA A 24 12.54 11.85 0.18
C ALA A 24 13.19 10.74 1.01
N VAL A 25 12.75 10.59 2.25
CA VAL A 25 12.86 9.34 3.00
C VAL A 25 11.62 8.49 2.68
N VAL A 26 11.83 7.30 2.14
CA VAL A 26 10.76 6.40 1.70
C VAL A 26 10.54 5.31 2.74
N TYR A 27 9.32 5.16 3.23
CA TYR A 27 8.89 4.06 4.11
C TYR A 27 8.00 3.10 3.34
N LEU A 28 8.33 1.81 3.41
CA LEU A 28 7.56 0.72 2.83
C LEU A 28 6.99 -0.16 3.94
N ASP A 29 5.72 -0.53 3.86
CA ASP A 29 5.22 -1.64 4.67
C ASP A 29 5.81 -2.99 4.20
N ALA A 30 5.55 -4.06 4.95
CA ALA A 30 6.10 -5.37 4.63
C ALA A 30 5.73 -5.87 3.22
N GLY A 31 4.49 -5.65 2.77
CA GLY A 31 4.03 -6.11 1.45
C GLY A 31 4.63 -5.28 0.31
N CYS A 32 4.70 -3.96 0.45
CA CYS A 32 5.42 -3.11 -0.50
C CYS A 32 6.92 -3.45 -0.54
N THR A 33 7.53 -3.74 0.60
CA THR A 33 8.95 -4.16 0.67
C THR A 33 9.18 -5.43 -0.15
N GLU A 34 8.30 -6.42 -0.02
CA GLU A 34 8.35 -7.65 -0.79
C GLU A 34 8.16 -7.40 -2.30
N SER A 35 7.13 -6.65 -2.69
CA SER A 35 6.89 -6.29 -4.11
C SER A 35 8.12 -5.58 -4.71
N PHE A 36 8.66 -4.58 -4.02
CA PHE A 36 9.80 -3.80 -4.50
C PHE A 36 11.07 -4.65 -4.61
N LYS A 37 11.23 -5.66 -3.74
CA LYS A 37 12.31 -6.64 -3.85
C LYS A 37 12.19 -7.46 -5.13
N PHE A 38 11.00 -8.00 -5.43
CA PHE A 38 10.77 -8.81 -6.63
C PHE A 38 10.83 -8.01 -7.93
N LEU A 39 10.40 -6.75 -7.90
CA LEU A 39 10.54 -5.83 -9.03
C LEU A 39 12.00 -5.41 -9.29
N GLY A 40 12.88 -5.52 -8.30
CA GLY A 40 14.20 -4.89 -8.34
C GLY A 40 14.11 -3.36 -8.28
N ALA A 41 13.15 -2.83 -7.52
CA ALA A 41 12.86 -1.40 -7.46
C ALA A 41 13.81 -0.59 -6.56
N PHE A 42 14.48 -1.21 -5.58
CA PHE A 42 15.36 -0.48 -4.65
C PHE A 42 16.51 0.29 -5.34
N PRO A 43 17.27 -0.29 -6.30
CA PRO A 43 18.26 0.47 -7.05
C PRO A 43 17.64 1.66 -7.80
N VAL A 44 16.45 1.47 -8.39
CA VAL A 44 15.73 2.53 -9.12
C VAL A 44 15.34 3.68 -8.18
N LEU A 45 14.86 3.38 -6.97
CA LEU A 45 14.57 4.41 -5.96
C LEU A 45 15.81 5.25 -5.63
N LEU A 46 16.95 4.61 -5.40
CA LEU A 46 18.21 5.30 -5.08
C LEU A 46 18.73 6.13 -6.25
N GLU A 47 18.64 5.62 -7.48
CA GLU A 47 18.99 6.35 -8.71
C GLU A 47 18.14 7.62 -8.91
N MET A 48 16.87 7.60 -8.47
CA MET A 48 15.99 8.78 -8.49
C MET A 48 16.30 9.81 -7.40
N GLY A 49 17.27 9.52 -6.51
CA GLY A 49 17.69 10.43 -5.45
C GLY A 49 16.85 10.31 -4.17
N VAL A 50 16.20 9.18 -3.94
CA VAL A 50 15.67 8.84 -2.60
C VAL A 50 16.82 8.77 -1.61
N LEU A 51 16.67 9.42 -0.46
CA LEU A 51 17.73 9.50 0.57
C LEU A 51 17.92 8.16 1.28
N SER A 52 16.81 7.52 1.63
CA SER A 52 16.79 6.22 2.30
C SER A 52 15.47 5.50 2.05
N VAL A 53 15.53 4.17 2.07
CA VAL A 53 14.36 3.29 2.00
C VAL A 53 14.30 2.47 3.28
N CYS A 54 13.25 2.67 4.07
CA CYS A 54 13.08 2.15 5.41
C CYS A 54 11.82 1.30 5.53
N SER A 55 11.76 0.41 6.52
CA SER A 55 10.55 -0.34 6.84
C SER A 55 9.64 0.48 7.76
N LEU A 56 8.35 0.52 7.43
CA LEU A 56 7.34 1.24 8.20
C LEU A 56 7.10 0.59 9.58
N GLU A 57 7.16 -0.74 9.67
CA GLU A 57 6.99 -1.49 10.92
C GLU A 57 8.18 -1.36 11.87
N SER A 58 9.39 -1.26 11.33
CA SER A 58 10.65 -1.20 12.09
C SER A 58 11.29 0.20 12.14
N MET A 59 10.47 1.24 11.94
CA MET A 59 10.88 2.65 11.96
C MET A 59 11.74 3.01 13.18
N SER A 60 12.81 3.76 12.91
CA SER A 60 13.80 4.23 13.88
C SER A 60 14.08 5.72 13.69
N SER A 61 14.42 6.44 14.77
CA SER A 61 14.87 7.84 14.67
C SER A 61 16.18 7.99 13.87
N LEU A 62 16.94 6.91 13.71
CA LEU A 62 18.19 6.90 12.93
C LEU A 62 17.94 6.91 11.41
N ASP A 63 16.70 6.69 10.97
CA ASP A 63 16.35 6.68 9.55
C ASP A 63 16.58 8.05 8.88
N MET A 64 16.67 9.13 9.68
CA MET A 64 17.06 10.49 9.24
C MET A 64 18.57 10.75 9.27
N ALA A 65 19.38 9.91 9.91
CA ALA A 65 20.79 10.19 10.15
C ALA A 65 21.68 10.07 8.89
N ILE A 66 21.08 9.82 7.72
CA ILE A 66 21.77 9.52 6.47
C ILE A 66 22.24 10.80 5.75
N ASP A 67 22.03 11.98 6.32
CA ASP A 67 22.52 13.22 5.72
C ASP A 67 23.90 13.66 6.24
N TRP A 68 24.96 13.20 5.58
CA TRP A 68 26.33 13.62 5.88
C TRP A 68 26.65 15.02 5.32
N ASN A 69 25.74 15.67 4.57
CA ASN A 69 26.08 16.87 3.80
C ASN A 69 24.97 17.93 3.62
N GLN A 70 23.72 17.71 4.01
CA GLN A 70 22.70 18.78 3.99
C GLN A 70 22.89 19.77 5.14
N LYS A 71 22.56 21.04 4.87
CA LYS A 71 22.45 22.05 5.90
C LYS A 71 21.19 21.74 6.71
N ASN A 72 21.30 21.75 8.03
CA ASN A 72 20.25 21.43 9.02
C ASN A 72 18.89 22.17 8.88
N ASP A 73 18.70 23.03 7.88
CA ASP A 73 17.46 23.78 7.62
C ASP A 73 16.56 23.14 6.53
N ASP A 74 17.01 22.05 5.87
CA ASP A 74 16.22 21.44 4.80
C ASP A 74 15.06 20.59 5.37
N LEU A 75 13.85 21.14 5.14
CA LEU A 75 12.54 20.54 5.36
C LEU A 75 12.45 19.08 4.88
N THR A 76 12.15 18.13 5.78
CA THR A 76 12.18 16.69 5.44
C THR A 76 10.94 16.25 4.66
N LYS A 77 11.15 15.74 3.44
CA LYS A 77 10.13 15.09 2.62
C LYS A 77 10.04 13.60 2.96
N VAL A 78 8.84 13.12 3.29
CA VAL A 78 8.59 11.72 3.65
C VAL A 78 7.56 11.12 2.71
N VAL A 79 7.83 9.93 2.21
CA VAL A 79 6.94 9.20 1.31
C VAL A 79 6.66 7.82 1.89
N PHE A 80 5.38 7.45 1.95
CA PHE A 80 4.95 6.12 2.38
C PHE A 80 4.41 5.34 1.19
N PHE A 81 4.80 4.07 1.05
CA PHE A 81 4.10 3.10 0.22
C PHE A 81 3.49 2.04 1.14
N THR A 82 2.20 1.80 0.97
CA THR A 82 1.46 0.81 1.75
C THR A 82 0.56 -0.02 0.84
N CYS A 83 0.53 -1.33 1.08
CA CYS A 83 -0.47 -2.21 0.48
C CYS A 83 -1.63 -2.56 1.44
N ARG A 84 -1.56 -2.04 2.67
CA ARG A 84 -2.61 -2.14 3.70
C ARG A 84 -3.71 -1.10 3.54
N LEU A 85 -4.86 -1.35 4.19
CA LEU A 85 -5.87 -0.32 4.41
C LEU A 85 -5.26 0.88 5.17
N LEU A 86 -5.72 2.10 4.87
CA LEU A 86 -5.22 3.32 5.51
C LEU A 86 -5.47 3.30 7.02
N SER A 87 -6.60 2.76 7.45
CA SER A 87 -6.93 2.51 8.86
C SER A 87 -5.86 1.66 9.56
N ASP A 88 -5.34 0.65 8.89
CA ASP A 88 -4.40 -0.31 9.47
C ASP A 88 -2.97 0.24 9.46
N ALA A 89 -2.63 0.98 8.41
CA ALA A 89 -1.35 1.68 8.27
C ALA A 89 -1.24 2.88 9.22
N HIS A 90 -2.38 3.45 9.65
CA HIS A 90 -2.47 4.71 10.38
C HIS A 90 -1.52 4.81 11.56
N ARG A 91 -1.53 3.81 12.46
CA ARG A 91 -0.69 3.84 13.66
C ARG A 91 0.80 3.92 13.34
N TYR A 92 1.24 3.31 12.24
CA TYR A 92 2.65 3.28 11.85
C TYR A 92 3.06 4.59 11.20
N ILE A 93 2.22 5.12 10.31
CA ILE A 93 2.43 6.43 9.67
C ILE A 93 2.48 7.52 10.72
N LEU A 94 1.52 7.55 11.65
CA LEU A 94 1.46 8.54 12.72
C LEU A 94 2.66 8.44 13.67
N ARG A 95 3.08 7.22 14.03
CA ARG A 95 4.32 6.99 14.80
C ARG A 95 5.55 7.52 14.06
N CYS A 96 5.63 7.30 12.76
CA CYS A 96 6.73 7.79 11.93
C CYS A 96 6.77 9.33 11.94
N LEU A 97 5.67 9.98 11.58
CA LEU A 97 5.58 11.44 11.54
C LEU A 97 5.93 12.09 12.88
N THR A 98 5.41 11.54 13.99
CA THR A 98 5.67 12.08 15.34
C THR A 98 7.12 11.87 15.81
N THR A 99 7.81 10.84 15.32
CA THR A 99 9.20 10.55 15.69
C THR A 99 10.19 11.40 14.89
N LEU A 100 9.91 11.70 13.63
CA LEU A 100 10.80 12.48 12.75
C LEU A 100 10.84 13.98 13.10
N GLN A 101 9.82 14.52 13.78
CA GLN A 101 9.69 15.90 14.30
C GLN A 101 9.78 17.06 13.29
N CYS A 102 10.39 16.87 12.11
CA CYS A 102 10.70 17.90 11.12
C CYS A 102 10.18 17.52 9.71
N VAL A 103 9.00 16.91 9.63
CA VAL A 103 8.37 16.57 8.34
C VAL A 103 7.68 17.79 7.75
N SER A 104 8.07 18.17 6.55
CA SER A 104 7.51 19.30 5.80
C SER A 104 6.46 18.87 4.78
N GLN A 105 6.69 17.72 4.17
CA GLN A 105 5.85 17.15 3.13
C GLN A 105 5.71 15.66 3.40
N CYS A 106 4.46 15.18 3.36
CA CYS A 106 4.12 13.78 3.52
C CYS A 106 3.32 13.35 2.29
N THR A 107 3.71 12.27 1.63
CA THR A 107 2.98 11.69 0.50
C THR A 107 2.72 10.22 0.79
N ILE A 108 1.51 9.74 0.53
CA ILE A 108 1.11 8.35 0.79
C ILE A 108 0.65 7.74 -0.52
N TYR A 109 1.38 6.74 -0.99
CA TYR A 109 1.02 5.87 -2.10
C TYR A 109 0.39 4.59 -1.54
N ILE A 110 -0.76 4.23 -2.09
CA ILE A 110 -1.52 3.06 -1.65
C ILE A 110 -1.99 2.23 -2.84
N SER A 111 -1.97 0.91 -2.67
CA SER A 111 -2.42 -0.06 -3.68
C SER A 111 -3.94 -0.28 -3.71
N ILE A 112 -4.64 0.11 -2.64
CA ILE A 112 -6.09 0.00 -2.48
C ILE A 112 -6.73 1.31 -2.93
N SER A 113 -7.78 1.22 -3.76
CA SER A 113 -8.55 2.37 -4.23
C SER A 113 -9.49 2.92 -3.15
N GLU A 114 -10.00 4.15 -3.32
CA GLU A 114 -11.04 4.72 -2.43
C GLU A 114 -12.28 3.83 -2.35
N THR A 115 -12.72 3.31 -3.51
CA THR A 115 -13.81 2.35 -3.58
C THR A 115 -13.46 1.06 -2.85
N GLY A 116 -12.20 0.61 -2.91
CA GLY A 116 -11.71 -0.55 -2.15
C GLY A 116 -11.78 -0.35 -0.63
N HIS A 117 -11.44 0.84 -0.14
CA HIS A 117 -11.63 1.18 1.28
C HIS A 117 -13.11 1.14 1.68
N SER A 118 -13.98 1.79 0.89
CA SER A 118 -15.42 1.83 1.17
C SER A 118 -16.12 0.46 1.11
N ALA A 119 -15.59 -0.45 0.29
CA ALA A 119 -16.14 -1.80 0.13
C ALA A 119 -15.69 -2.77 1.24
N TYR A 120 -14.73 -2.38 2.08
CA TYR A 120 -14.26 -3.20 3.18
C TYR A 120 -15.19 -3.02 4.39
N PRO A 121 -15.87 -4.07 4.90
CA PRO A 121 -16.92 -3.93 5.91
C PRO A 121 -16.48 -3.26 7.22
N ASP A 122 -15.24 -3.47 7.65
CA ASP A 122 -14.70 -2.90 8.90
C ASP A 122 -13.93 -1.59 8.67
N SER A 123 -13.93 -1.05 7.44
CA SER A 123 -13.25 0.20 7.17
C SER A 123 -14.01 1.36 7.81
N PRO A 124 -13.36 2.23 8.60
CA PRO A 124 -13.97 3.45 9.09
C PRO A 124 -14.09 4.53 8.00
N LEU A 125 -13.52 4.27 6.81
CA LEU A 125 -13.45 5.22 5.70
C LEU A 125 -14.52 4.92 4.64
N GLY A 126 -15.17 5.96 4.18
CA GLY A 126 -16.22 5.95 3.17
C GLY A 126 -15.70 5.99 1.72
N PRO A 127 -16.56 6.36 0.75
CA PRO A 127 -16.21 6.41 -0.67
C PRO A 127 -15.21 7.54 -1.02
N ASP A 128 -14.98 8.50 -0.13
CA ASP A 128 -13.97 9.57 -0.23
C ASP A 128 -12.79 9.28 0.72
N ALA A 129 -12.39 8.01 0.80
CA ALA A 129 -11.49 7.49 1.83
C ALA A 129 -10.17 8.26 1.95
N TYR A 130 -9.62 8.74 0.84
CA TYR A 130 -8.34 9.44 0.88
C TYR A 130 -8.46 10.81 1.54
N HIS A 131 -9.52 11.56 1.22
CA HIS A 131 -9.75 12.87 1.82
C HIS A 131 -10.14 12.74 3.30
N GLU A 132 -11.01 11.79 3.63
CA GLU A 132 -11.38 11.48 5.02
C GLU A 132 -10.15 11.10 5.85
N TYR A 133 -9.29 10.23 5.31
CA TYR A 133 -8.05 9.84 5.98
C TYR A 133 -7.04 10.99 6.11
N GLN A 134 -6.94 11.85 5.10
CA GLN A 134 -6.10 13.04 5.15
C GLN A 134 -6.49 13.93 6.33
N ILE A 135 -7.78 14.22 6.50
CA ILE A 135 -8.29 15.04 7.61
C ILE A 135 -7.97 14.39 8.95
N LEU A 136 -8.25 13.09 9.09
CA LEU A 136 -7.99 12.31 10.30
C LEU A 136 -6.50 12.33 10.68
N LEU A 137 -5.61 12.06 9.72
CA LEU A 137 -4.17 12.01 9.96
C LEU A 137 -3.62 13.36 10.42
N VAL A 138 -4.06 14.46 9.79
CA VAL A 138 -3.64 15.81 10.18
C VAL A 138 -4.13 16.15 11.60
N GLN A 139 -5.39 15.82 11.91
CA GLN A 139 -5.95 16.06 13.23
C GLN A 139 -5.16 15.30 14.31
N ASP A 140 -4.96 13.99 14.13
CA ASP A 140 -4.28 13.16 15.11
C ASP A 140 -2.80 13.54 15.27
N TYR A 141 -2.14 13.93 14.18
CA TYR A 141 -0.77 14.43 14.21
C TYR A 141 -0.66 15.72 15.04
N GLU A 142 -1.54 16.69 14.82
CA GLU A 142 -1.57 17.94 15.57
C GLU A 142 -1.91 17.74 17.05
N GLU A 143 -2.84 16.83 17.37
CA GLU A 143 -3.14 16.47 18.76
C GLU A 143 -1.94 15.85 19.49
N LEU A 144 -1.20 14.95 18.83
CA LEU A 144 0.00 14.36 19.40
C LEU A 144 1.16 15.35 19.53
N LYS A 145 1.34 16.24 18.55
CA LYS A 145 2.34 17.32 18.60
C LYS A 145 2.08 18.25 19.79
N LYS A 146 0.82 18.62 20.03
CA LYS A 146 0.41 19.43 21.22
C LYS A 146 0.70 18.71 22.54
N LYS A 147 0.39 17.41 22.65
CA LYS A 147 0.67 16.61 23.85
C LYS A 147 2.18 16.51 24.14
N ASN A 148 3.00 16.33 23.11
CA ASN A 148 4.46 16.28 23.27
C ASN A 148 5.04 17.62 23.72
N ASN A 149 4.52 18.74 23.21
CA ASN A 149 4.93 20.07 23.65
C ASN A 149 4.52 20.37 25.11
N GLN A 150 3.34 19.95 25.55
CA GLN A 150 2.93 20.10 26.95
C GLN A 150 3.79 19.26 27.90
N ASN A 151 4.17 18.05 27.49
CA ASN A 151 5.07 17.19 28.26
C ASN A 151 6.51 17.71 28.36
N SER A 152 7.02 18.40 27.32
CA SER A 152 8.35 19.03 27.36
C SER A 152 8.36 20.25 28.28
N ILE A 153 7.30 21.07 28.30
CA ILE A 153 7.15 22.22 29.21
C ILE A 153 7.09 21.75 30.67
N HIS A 154 6.40 20.64 30.97
CA HIS A 154 6.37 20.08 32.32
C HIS A 154 7.70 19.45 32.77
N LYS A 155 8.55 19.01 31.85
CA LYS A 155 9.90 18.49 32.17
C LYS A 155 10.96 19.59 32.32
N ASN A 156 10.75 20.77 31.74
CA ASN A 156 11.71 21.89 31.72
C ASN A 156 11.39 23.02 32.72
N SER A 157 10.91 22.70 33.93
CA SER A 157 10.70 23.71 34.99
C SER A 157 11.98 24.29 35.61
N ASN A 158 13.15 24.15 34.97
CA ASN A 158 14.44 24.66 35.47
C ASN A 158 15.34 25.32 34.40
N LYS A 159 14.80 26.13 33.47
CA LYS A 159 15.57 27.21 32.78
C LYS A 159 14.66 28.21 32.03
N PRO A 160 15.04 29.50 31.93
CA PRO A 160 14.17 30.54 31.37
C PRO A 160 14.16 30.55 29.84
N LYS A 161 13.04 31.08 29.33
CA LYS A 161 12.57 31.09 27.95
C LYS A 161 13.42 31.95 27.01
N GLU A 162 13.72 31.40 25.84
CA GLU A 162 13.77 32.17 24.60
C GLU A 162 12.72 31.56 23.65
N ASN A 163 11.76 32.38 23.23
CA ASN A 163 10.77 31.99 22.23
C ASN A 163 11.39 32.21 20.84
N PRO A 164 11.52 31.19 19.99
CA PRO A 164 11.46 31.45 18.56
C PRO A 164 9.99 31.62 18.18
N ILE A 165 9.69 32.79 17.62
CA ILE A 165 8.46 33.02 16.85
C ILE A 165 8.55 32.08 15.65
N PHE A 166 7.77 30.99 15.65
CA PHE A 166 7.52 30.22 14.45
C PHE A 166 6.40 30.94 13.71
N GLU A 167 6.80 31.71 12.70
CA GLU A 167 5.87 32.20 11.69
C GLU A 167 5.31 30.99 10.92
N ASP A 168 4.04 31.16 10.59
CA ASP A 168 3.12 30.35 9.79
C ASP A 168 3.75 29.84 8.47
N GLU A 169 3.12 28.88 7.79
CA GLU A 169 3.44 28.38 6.42
C GLU A 169 4.24 27.06 6.28
N GLY A 170 3.88 26.02 7.05
CA GLY A 170 4.42 24.66 6.87
C GLY A 170 3.33 23.58 6.76
N TRP A 171 2.36 23.77 5.88
CA TRP A 171 1.28 22.80 5.69
C TRP A 171 1.82 21.48 5.11
N LEU A 172 1.53 20.35 5.78
CA LEU A 172 1.72 19.01 5.22
C LEU A 172 0.83 18.85 3.99
N GLN A 173 1.39 19.04 2.79
CA GLN A 173 0.68 18.78 1.55
C GLN A 173 0.62 17.27 1.30
N LEU A 174 -0.45 16.63 1.77
CA LEU A 174 -0.76 15.23 1.54
C LEU A 174 -1.38 15.06 0.14
N THR A 175 -0.63 14.44 -0.79
CA THR A 175 -1.12 14.04 -2.10
C THR A 175 -1.28 12.52 -2.17
N PRO A 176 -2.50 11.97 -2.02
CA PRO A 176 -2.74 10.55 -2.23
C PRO A 176 -2.66 10.24 -3.73
N ARG A 177 -1.87 9.23 -4.13
CA ARG A 177 -1.78 8.79 -5.53
C ARG A 177 -1.70 7.26 -5.59
N SER A 178 -2.52 6.66 -6.44
CA SER A 178 -2.61 5.20 -6.56
C SER A 178 -1.54 4.66 -7.51
N ILE A 179 -0.80 3.64 -7.07
CA ILE A 179 -0.05 2.72 -7.94
C ILE A 179 -0.54 1.31 -7.61
N SER A 180 -1.09 0.63 -8.60
CA SER A 180 -1.64 -0.72 -8.48
C SER A 180 -0.51 -1.75 -8.43
N GLU A 181 -0.29 -2.35 -7.26
CA GLU A 181 0.36 -3.65 -7.02
C GLU A 181 0.02 -4.12 -5.58
N ALA A 182 -0.52 -5.33 -5.42
CA ALA A 182 -1.15 -5.79 -4.18
C ALA A 182 -0.43 -6.94 -3.48
N TYR A 183 -0.37 -6.87 -2.15
CA TYR A 183 -0.50 -8.02 -1.25
C TYR A 183 -1.65 -7.72 -0.29
N LEU A 184 -2.64 -8.61 -0.29
CA LEU A 184 -3.79 -8.55 0.62
C LEU A 184 -3.28 -8.96 2.01
N SER A 185 -3.53 -8.16 3.04
CA SER A 185 -3.24 -8.56 4.43
C SER A 185 -4.45 -8.27 5.32
N GLY A 186 -5.20 -9.30 5.64
CA GLY A 186 -6.12 -9.40 6.76
C GLY A 186 -6.06 -10.84 7.30
N ASP A 187 -5.86 -11.00 8.61
CA ASP A 187 -6.06 -12.31 9.25
C ASP A 187 -7.55 -12.65 9.16
N GLN A 188 -7.91 -13.61 8.30
CA GLN A 188 -9.26 -14.18 8.27
C GLN A 188 -9.19 -15.63 8.74
N GLU A 189 -10.03 -15.98 9.71
CA GLU A 189 -10.16 -17.35 10.19
C GLU A 189 -10.56 -18.27 9.01
N ASN A 190 -9.81 -19.35 8.81
CA ASN A 190 -9.97 -20.32 7.70
C ASN A 190 -9.46 -19.88 6.31
N SER A 191 -8.61 -18.86 6.23
CA SER A 191 -7.83 -18.54 5.02
C SER A 191 -6.50 -19.30 4.96
N ILE A 192 -6.05 -19.65 3.75
CA ILE A 192 -4.75 -20.32 3.53
C ILE A 192 -3.57 -19.38 3.85
N SER A 193 -3.78 -18.07 3.68
CA SER A 193 -2.83 -17.02 4.07
C SER A 193 -3.58 -15.73 4.37
N SER A 194 -2.90 -14.79 5.01
CA SER A 194 -3.42 -13.45 5.35
C SER A 194 -3.86 -12.62 4.14
N GLY A 195 -3.66 -13.09 2.91
CA GLY A 195 -4.13 -12.40 1.69
C GLY A 195 -5.18 -13.13 0.89
N LEU A 196 -5.57 -14.34 1.30
CA LEU A 196 -6.53 -15.13 0.55
C LEU A 196 -7.89 -15.09 1.24
N PRO A 197 -9.00 -15.06 0.48
CA PRO A 197 -10.31 -15.25 1.07
C PRO A 197 -10.38 -16.63 1.74
N PRO A 198 -11.28 -16.81 2.73
CA PRO A 198 -11.46 -18.06 3.44
C PRO A 198 -11.77 -19.18 2.45
N LEU A 199 -11.29 -20.38 2.78
CA LEU A 199 -11.54 -21.59 2.00
C LEU A 199 -13.05 -21.76 1.80
N SER A 200 -13.49 -21.86 0.55
CA SER A 200 -14.89 -22.17 0.24
C SER A 200 -15.26 -23.52 0.87
N THR A 201 -16.17 -23.50 1.85
CA THR A 201 -16.69 -24.69 2.54
C THR A 201 -17.70 -25.49 1.70
N GLY A 202 -17.77 -25.27 0.38
CA GLY A 202 -18.70 -25.93 -0.53
C GLY A 202 -20.16 -25.48 -0.39
N THR A 203 -20.44 -24.49 0.46
CA THR A 203 -21.74 -23.82 0.47
C THR A 203 -21.74 -22.76 -0.62
N SER A 204 -22.64 -22.90 -1.59
CA SER A 204 -22.93 -21.83 -2.54
C SER A 204 -23.27 -20.57 -1.73
N HIS A 205 -22.41 -19.55 -1.78
CA HIS A 205 -22.77 -18.22 -1.30
C HIS A 205 -23.85 -17.69 -2.24
N ASP A 206 -25.09 -18.08 -1.97
CA ASP A 206 -26.32 -17.51 -2.56
C ASP A 206 -26.74 -16.23 -1.81
N GLY A 207 -25.94 -15.82 -0.81
CA GLY A 207 -26.15 -14.64 0.02
C GLY A 207 -25.26 -13.46 -0.39
N GLU A 208 -25.79 -12.26 -0.21
CA GLU A 208 -25.21 -10.96 -0.58
C GLU A 208 -23.86 -10.61 0.08
N ASP A 209 -23.37 -11.44 1.00
CA ASP A 209 -22.13 -11.19 1.74
C ASP A 209 -20.91 -11.69 0.95
N ILE A 210 -20.35 -10.79 0.14
CA ILE A 210 -19.09 -11.01 -0.57
C ILE A 210 -17.92 -10.87 0.42
N PRO A 211 -17.01 -11.85 0.51
CA PRO A 211 -15.85 -11.73 1.39
C PRO A 211 -15.00 -10.49 1.05
N PRO A 212 -14.49 -9.74 2.04
CA PRO A 212 -13.74 -8.51 1.80
C PRO A 212 -12.53 -8.71 0.87
N GLY A 213 -11.81 -9.82 1.03
CA GLY A 213 -10.68 -10.16 0.18
C GLY A 213 -11.06 -10.37 -1.30
N VAL A 214 -12.26 -10.90 -1.58
CA VAL A 214 -12.79 -11.05 -2.94
C VAL A 214 -13.06 -9.68 -3.57
N ALA A 215 -13.69 -8.77 -2.82
CA ALA A 215 -13.97 -7.42 -3.27
C ALA A 215 -12.67 -6.64 -3.57
N LEU A 216 -11.69 -6.68 -2.67
CA LEU A 216 -10.40 -6.03 -2.85
C LEU A 216 -9.63 -6.61 -4.06
N THR A 217 -9.62 -7.93 -4.23
CA THR A 217 -8.98 -8.59 -5.38
C THR A 217 -9.61 -8.14 -6.70
N ALA A 218 -10.95 -8.09 -6.76
CA ALA A 218 -11.67 -7.65 -7.95
C ALA A 218 -11.37 -6.19 -8.29
N GLN A 219 -11.40 -5.29 -7.28
CA GLN A 219 -11.06 -3.87 -7.45
C GLN A 219 -9.63 -3.71 -7.97
N PHE A 220 -8.67 -4.43 -7.37
CA PHE A 220 -7.28 -4.42 -7.81
C PHE A 220 -7.12 -4.84 -9.28
N LEU A 221 -7.65 -6.00 -9.65
CA LEU A 221 -7.55 -6.52 -11.02
C LEU A 221 -8.23 -5.58 -12.02
N TYR A 222 -9.39 -5.03 -11.67
CA TYR A 222 -10.08 -4.05 -12.50
C TYR A 222 -9.23 -2.78 -12.72
N HIS A 223 -8.66 -2.21 -11.66
CA HIS A 223 -7.79 -1.03 -11.78
C HIS A 223 -6.51 -1.32 -12.56
N LEU A 224 -5.88 -2.48 -12.35
CA LEU A 224 -4.72 -2.93 -13.12
C LEU A 224 -5.03 -2.98 -14.62
N THR A 225 -6.17 -3.55 -14.98
CA THR A 225 -6.59 -3.68 -16.39
C THR A 225 -6.92 -2.33 -17.03
N THR A 226 -7.48 -1.41 -16.24
CA THR A 226 -7.72 -0.03 -16.67
C THR A 226 -6.41 0.69 -16.94
N LYS A 227 -5.41 0.52 -16.06
CA LYS A 227 -4.07 1.09 -16.23
C LYS A 227 -3.34 0.53 -17.46
N MET A 228 -3.56 -0.74 -17.78
CA MET A 228 -2.98 -1.39 -18.96
C MET A 228 -3.80 -1.17 -20.25
N ASP A 229 -4.90 -0.41 -20.20
CA ASP A 229 -5.81 -0.18 -21.33
C ASP A 229 -6.36 -1.48 -21.95
N LEU A 230 -6.77 -2.43 -21.09
CA LEU A 230 -7.26 -3.75 -21.48
C LEU A 230 -8.78 -3.90 -21.31
N LYS A 231 -9.40 -4.62 -22.25
CA LYS A 231 -10.76 -5.16 -22.15
C LYS A 231 -10.67 -6.66 -21.91
N LEU A 232 -11.19 -7.12 -20.78
CA LEU A 232 -11.06 -8.52 -20.38
C LEU A 232 -12.18 -9.42 -20.93
N GLU A 233 -11.78 -10.61 -21.39
CA GLU A 233 -12.64 -11.79 -21.52
C GLU A 233 -12.32 -12.73 -20.34
N ILE A 234 -13.26 -12.88 -19.41
CA ILE A 234 -13.01 -13.55 -18.13
C ILE A 234 -13.45 -15.01 -18.18
N PHE A 235 -12.55 -15.90 -17.80
CA PHE A 235 -12.78 -17.33 -17.61
C PHE A 235 -12.49 -17.66 -16.15
N SER A 236 -13.44 -18.30 -15.46
CA SER A 236 -13.31 -18.60 -14.03
C SER A 236 -13.48 -20.08 -13.74
N LEU A 237 -12.59 -20.63 -12.90
CA LEU A 237 -12.62 -22.00 -12.43
C LEU A 237 -12.59 -22.03 -10.90
N GLY A 238 -13.75 -22.34 -10.30
CA GLY A 238 -13.98 -22.27 -8.85
C GLY A 238 -14.95 -21.16 -8.46
N ASP A 239 -15.47 -21.23 -7.23
CA ASP A 239 -16.52 -20.33 -6.73
C ASP A 239 -15.97 -18.92 -6.42
N LEU A 240 -14.78 -18.82 -5.81
CA LEU A 240 -14.16 -17.51 -5.52
C LEU A 240 -13.80 -16.79 -6.83
N SER A 241 -13.19 -17.51 -7.77
CA SER A 241 -12.86 -17.03 -9.11
C SER A 241 -14.09 -16.56 -9.88
N ARG A 242 -15.24 -17.22 -9.68
CA ARG A 242 -16.51 -16.78 -10.27
C ARG A 242 -17.01 -15.49 -9.63
N SER A 243 -16.93 -15.36 -8.31
CA SER A 243 -17.31 -14.13 -7.59
C SER A 243 -16.43 -12.94 -7.97
N VAL A 244 -15.10 -13.13 -8.01
CA VAL A 244 -14.15 -12.11 -8.50
C VAL A 244 -14.46 -11.73 -9.95
N GLY A 245 -14.65 -12.71 -10.83
CA GLY A 245 -14.94 -12.47 -12.25
C GLY A 245 -16.27 -11.73 -12.46
N LYS A 246 -17.31 -12.06 -11.68
CA LYS A 246 -18.60 -11.36 -11.69
C LYS A 246 -18.42 -9.88 -11.31
N LEU A 247 -17.73 -9.60 -10.20
CA LEU A 247 -17.46 -8.22 -9.77
C LEU A 247 -16.68 -7.39 -10.80
N ILE A 248 -15.65 -7.98 -11.43
CA ILE A 248 -14.89 -7.29 -12.49
C ILE A 248 -15.80 -7.00 -13.69
N THR A 249 -16.67 -7.95 -14.06
CA THR A 249 -17.63 -7.77 -15.16
C THR A 249 -18.64 -6.66 -14.85
N ASP A 250 -19.18 -6.65 -13.63
CA ASP A 250 -20.12 -5.64 -13.16
C ASP A 250 -19.47 -4.23 -13.21
N MET A 251 -18.24 -4.08 -12.69
CA MET A 251 -17.48 -2.82 -12.80
C MET A 251 -17.22 -2.40 -14.24
N SER A 252 -16.79 -3.34 -15.09
CA SER A 252 -16.53 -3.06 -16.52
C SER A 252 -17.81 -2.60 -17.24
N SER A 253 -18.96 -3.19 -16.90
CA SER A 253 -20.25 -2.82 -17.49
C SER A 253 -20.70 -1.41 -17.14
N LEU A 254 -20.30 -0.90 -15.96
CA LEU A 254 -20.65 0.43 -15.48
C LEU A 254 -19.70 1.51 -16.04
N TYR A 255 -18.40 1.24 -16.09
CA TYR A 255 -17.38 2.27 -16.30
C TYR A 255 -16.73 2.26 -17.69
N ASP A 256 -16.80 1.16 -18.44
CA ASP A 256 -16.10 1.02 -19.72
C ASP A 256 -16.98 1.20 -20.96
N VAL A 257 -18.23 1.63 -20.78
CA VAL A 257 -19.19 1.84 -21.88
C VAL A 257 -18.62 2.84 -22.90
N GLY A 258 -18.51 2.42 -24.16
CA GLY A 258 -18.04 3.26 -25.27
C GLY A 258 -16.53 3.44 -25.36
N ARG A 259 -15.73 2.86 -24.45
CA ARG A 259 -14.26 2.93 -24.51
C ARG A 259 -13.68 1.85 -25.42
N ARG A 260 -12.75 2.24 -26.30
CA ARG A 260 -11.99 1.29 -27.13
C ARG A 260 -10.72 0.89 -26.38
N LYS A 261 -10.70 -0.32 -25.84
CA LYS A 261 -9.55 -0.92 -25.15
C LYS A 261 -9.05 -2.16 -25.90
N LYS A 262 -7.83 -2.61 -25.61
CA LYS A 262 -7.22 -3.80 -26.24
C LYS A 262 -7.78 -5.09 -25.61
N PRO A 263 -8.25 -6.08 -26.38
CA PRO A 263 -8.80 -7.30 -25.81
C PRO A 263 -7.71 -8.19 -25.17
N ALA A 264 -8.01 -8.79 -24.01
CA ALA A 264 -7.15 -9.75 -23.33
C ALA A 264 -8.00 -10.81 -22.60
N GLY A 265 -7.56 -12.07 -22.59
CA GLY A 265 -8.19 -13.12 -21.78
C GLY A 265 -7.65 -13.14 -20.35
N LEU A 266 -8.53 -13.19 -19.35
CA LEU A 266 -8.18 -13.39 -17.94
C LEU A 266 -8.71 -14.75 -17.47
N LEU A 267 -7.82 -15.64 -17.05
CA LEU A 267 -8.17 -16.93 -16.46
C LEU A 267 -7.98 -16.87 -14.94
N LEU A 268 -9.07 -16.97 -14.19
CA LEU A 268 -9.11 -17.03 -12.73
C LEU A 268 -9.28 -18.50 -12.30
N ILE A 269 -8.42 -18.98 -11.42
CA ILE A 269 -8.43 -20.37 -10.93
C ILE A 269 -8.34 -20.35 -9.41
N ASP A 270 -9.32 -20.98 -8.75
CA ASP A 270 -9.28 -21.19 -7.31
C ASP A 270 -8.20 -22.20 -6.98
N ARG A 271 -7.33 -21.87 -6.01
CA ARG A 271 -6.33 -22.80 -5.50
C ARG A 271 -6.95 -24.10 -4.99
N THR A 272 -8.19 -24.06 -4.49
CA THR A 272 -8.93 -25.23 -3.99
C THR A 272 -9.23 -26.28 -5.06
N VAL A 273 -9.18 -25.91 -6.34
CA VAL A 273 -9.35 -26.84 -7.47
C VAL A 273 -8.15 -27.78 -7.61
N ASP A 274 -7.01 -27.40 -7.05
CA ASP A 274 -5.79 -28.21 -7.04
C ASP A 274 -5.05 -28.00 -5.71
N LEU A 275 -5.31 -28.85 -4.73
CA LEU A 275 -4.56 -28.81 -3.47
C LEU A 275 -3.30 -29.68 -3.50
N LEU A 276 -3.13 -30.49 -4.55
CA LEU A 276 -2.03 -31.44 -4.65
C LEU A 276 -0.75 -30.78 -5.12
N THR A 277 -0.81 -29.95 -6.17
CA THR A 277 0.39 -29.32 -6.74
C THR A 277 1.23 -28.55 -5.71
N PRO A 278 0.68 -27.74 -4.79
CA PRO A 278 1.47 -27.08 -3.73
C PRO A 278 2.09 -28.07 -2.75
N CYS A 279 1.46 -29.23 -2.52
CA CYS A 279 2.01 -30.29 -1.67
C CYS A 279 3.05 -31.17 -2.41
N CYS A 280 2.98 -31.21 -3.75
CA CYS A 280 3.88 -31.97 -4.61
C CYS A 280 5.10 -31.14 -5.05
N HIS A 281 5.02 -29.82 -4.98
CA HIS A 281 6.19 -28.97 -4.91
C HIS A 281 6.88 -29.25 -3.58
N GLY A 282 7.76 -30.25 -3.59
CA GLY A 282 8.96 -30.09 -2.80
C GLY A 282 9.55 -28.76 -3.23
N ASP A 283 9.59 -27.80 -2.31
CA ASP A 283 10.48 -26.64 -2.35
C ASP A 283 11.65 -26.97 -3.27
N THR A 284 11.92 -26.12 -4.26
CA THR A 284 13.16 -26.31 -5.02
C THR A 284 14.28 -26.54 -4.01
N LEU A 285 15.28 -27.38 -4.32
CA LEU A 285 16.35 -27.66 -3.35
C LEU A 285 16.90 -26.37 -2.72
N ILE A 286 16.88 -25.27 -3.50
CA ILE A 286 17.16 -23.91 -3.06
C ILE A 286 16.15 -23.37 -2.03
N ASP A 287 14.84 -23.39 -2.30
CA ASP A 287 13.80 -22.95 -1.34
C ASP A 287 13.87 -23.74 -0.02
N ARG A 288 14.17 -25.05 -0.11
CA ARG A 288 14.29 -25.94 1.04
C ARG A 288 15.54 -25.67 1.87
N ILE A 289 16.62 -25.24 1.20
CA ILE A 289 17.84 -24.76 1.86
C ILE A 289 17.56 -23.41 2.53
N PHE A 290 16.92 -22.47 1.84
CA PHE A 290 16.61 -21.15 2.41
C PHE A 290 15.63 -21.22 3.59
N SER A 291 14.63 -22.10 3.55
CA SER A 291 13.70 -22.30 4.67
C SER A 291 14.35 -22.96 5.89
N SER A 292 15.52 -23.60 5.72
CA SER A 292 16.30 -24.21 6.81
C SER A 292 17.34 -23.26 7.44
N ILE A 293 17.53 -22.06 6.88
CA ILE A 293 18.41 -21.04 7.45
C ILE A 293 17.60 -20.24 8.48
N PRO A 294 18.10 -20.08 9.73
CA PRO A 294 17.43 -19.22 10.70
C PRO A 294 17.30 -17.79 10.17
N PRO A 295 16.20 -17.07 10.50
CA PRO A 295 16.01 -15.68 10.10
C PRO A 295 17.11 -14.75 10.63
#